data_AF-A0A0F9RBG3-F1
#
_entry.id   AF-A0A0F9RBG3-F1
#
_cell.length_a   1.000
_cell.length_b   1.000
_cell.length_c   1.000
_cell.angle_alpha   90.00
_cell.angle_beta   90.00
_cell.angle_gamma   90.00
#
_symmetry.space_group_name_H-M   'P 1'
#
loop_
_entity.id
_entity.type
_entity.pdbx_description
1 polymer ?
#
loop_
_entity_poly.entity_id
_entity_poly.type
_entity_poly.pdbx_seq_one_letter_code
_entity_poly.pdbx_strand_id
1 'polypeptide(L)' 'MTNRRIDIKAILNDPHARRELFVNTIIAAQAREGITTTREQAESAYDQVQREKEDK' A
#
# COMPACT_ATOMS: atom_id res chain seq x y z
N MET A 1 -26.05 -8.59 0.24
CA MET A 1 -24.82 -7.86 -0.11
C MET A 1 -24.61 -7.97 -1.62
N THR A 2 -24.55 -6.85 -2.33
CA THR A 2 -24.26 -6.83 -3.78
C THR A 2 -22.85 -7.36 -4.01
N ASN A 3 -22.72 -8.46 -4.76
CA ASN A 3 -21.45 -9.11 -5.08
C ASN A 3 -20.69 -8.29 -6.14
N ARG A 4 -20.12 -7.14 -5.74
CA ARG A 4 -19.32 -6.29 -6.62
C ARG A 4 -17.88 -6.81 -6.60
N ARG A 5 -17.46 -7.46 -7.69
CA ARG A 5 -16.06 -7.83 -7.89
C ARG A 5 -15.23 -6.55 -7.93
N ILE A 6 -14.17 -6.49 -7.12
CA ILE A 6 -13.20 -5.41 -7.14
C ILE A 6 -12.23 -5.70 -8.29
N ASP A 7 -12.08 -4.74 -9.21
CA ASP A 7 -11.07 -4.82 -10.26
C ASP A 7 -9.70 -4.44 -9.70
N ILE A 8 -9.00 -5.43 -9.15
CA ILE A 8 -7.68 -5.24 -8.58
C ILE A 8 -6.66 -4.79 -9.63
N LYS A 9 -6.82 -5.17 -10.90
CA LYS A 9 -5.89 -4.78 -11.96
C LYS A 9 -6.00 -3.28 -12.24
N ALA A 10 -7.22 -2.75 -12.29
CA ALA A 10 -7.45 -1.32 -12.43
C ALA A 10 -6.81 -0.54 -11.26
N ILE A 11 -7.00 -1.00 -10.03
CA ILE A 11 -6.41 -0.37 -8.82
C ILE A 11 -4.88 -0.38 -8.90
N LEU A 12 -4.27 -1.50 -9.31
CA LEU A 12 -2.82 -1.62 -9.37
C LEU A 12 -2.20 -0.84 -10.54
N ASN A 13 -2.96 -0.55 -11.60
CA ASN A 13 -2.49 0.27 -12.72
C ASN A 13 -2.50 1.77 -12.39
N ASP A 14 -3.43 2.24 -11.55
CA ASP A 14 -3.46 3.64 -11.11
C ASP A 14 -2.41 3.90 -10.01
N PRO A 15 -1.44 4.81 -10.20
CA PRO A 15 -0.37 5.03 -9.22
C PRO A 15 -0.87 5.49 -7.85
N HIS A 16 -1.92 6.30 -7.80
CA HIS A 16 -2.47 6.81 -6.54
C HIS A 16 -3.23 5.72 -5.79
N ALA A 17 -4.12 5.01 -6.47
CA ALA A 17 -4.88 3.90 -5.89
C ALA A 17 -3.97 2.76 -5.46
N ARG A 18 -2.93 2.45 -6.24
CA ARG A 18 -1.88 1.49 -5.86
C ARG A 18 -1.15 1.94 -4.59
N ARG A 19 -0.72 3.20 -4.51
CA ARG A 19 -0.06 3.73 -3.30
C ARG A 19 -0.97 3.61 -2.07
N GLU A 20 -2.21 4.06 -2.17
CA GLU A 20 -3.19 3.97 -1.08
C GLU A 20 -3.42 2.52 -0.62
N LEU A 21 -3.53 1.58 -1.56
CA LEU A 21 -3.69 0.16 -1.24
C LEU A 21 -2.49 -0.36 -0.43
N PHE A 22 -1.27 -0.09 -0.90
CA PHE A 22 -0.07 -0.61 -0.25
C PHE A 22 0.21 0.07 1.09
N VAL A 23 -0.01 1.38 1.23
CA VAL A 23 0.13 2.09 2.51
C VAL A 23 -0.79 1.49 3.57
N ASN A 24 -2.06 1.26 3.24
CA ASN A 24 -3.00 0.61 4.17
C ASN A 24 -2.61 -0.85 4.46
N THR A 25 -2.09 -1.57 3.45
CA THR A 25 -1.61 -2.94 3.63
C THR A 25 -0.40 -3.00 4.57
N ILE A 26 0.54 -2.05 4.47
CA ILE A 26 1.69 -1.93 5.36
C ILE A 26 1.20 -1.73 6.80
N ILE A 27 0.32 -0.76 7.04
CA ILE A 27 -0.25 -0.51 8.38
C ILE A 27 -0.92 -1.77 8.93
N ALA A 28 -1.76 -2.44 8.13
CA ALA A 28 -2.46 -3.64 8.55
C ALA A 28 -1.50 -4.80 8.86
N ALA A 29 -0.46 -4.99 8.05
CA ALA A 29 0.56 -6.01 8.27
C ALA A 29 1.35 -5.74 9.56
N GLN A 30 1.77 -4.49 9.79
CA GLN A 30 2.48 -4.10 11.02
C GLN A 30 1.59 -4.25 12.26
N ALA A 31 0.32 -3.85 12.17
CA ALA A 31 -0.63 -3.99 13.27
C ALA A 31 -0.87 -5.46 13.67
N ARG A 32 -0.86 -6.37 12.69
CA ARG A 32 -0.94 -7.83 12.94
C ARG A 32 0.24 -8.33 13.77
N GLU A 33 1.41 -7.72 13.62
CA GLU A 33 2.62 -8.03 14.40
C GLU A 33 2.70 -7.23 15.72
N GLY A 34 1.65 -6.47 16.08
CA GLY A 34 1.60 -5.66 17.29
C GLY A 34 2.37 -4.33 17.19
N ILE A 35 2.73 -3.91 15.98
CA ILE A 35 3.47 -2.68 15.71
C ILE A 35 2.50 -1.58 15.29
N THR A 36 2.45 -0.49 16.05
CA THR A 36 1.67 0.70 15.68
C THR A 36 2.46 1.52 14.66
N THR A 37 2.07 1.45 13.40
CA THR A 37 2.66 2.22 12.31
C THR A 37 1.76 3.38 11.92
N THR A 38 2.32 4.59 11.89
CA THR A 38 1.59 5.77 11.42
C THR A 38 1.46 5.75 9.90
N ARG A 39 0.50 6.53 9.38
CA ARG A 39 0.35 6.69 7.93
C ARG A 39 1.62 7.23 7.28
N GLU A 40 2.24 8.24 7.88
CA GLU A 40 3.48 8.83 7.38
C GLU A 40 4.64 7.82 7.32
N GLN A 41 4.76 6.94 8.32
CA GLN A 41 5.76 5.88 8.31
C GLN A 41 5.52 4.86 7.20
N ALA A 42 4.27 4.45 6.99
CA ALA A 42 3.91 3.53 5.91
C ALA A 42 4.09 4.15 4.52
N GLU A 43 3.79 5.44 4.37
CA GLU A 43 4.04 6.22 3.15
C GLU A 43 5.54 6.30 2.84
N SER A 44 6.36 6.67 3.83
CA SER A 44 7.81 6.73 3.71
C SER A 44 8.42 5.37 3.31
N ALA A 45 7.95 4.28 3.93
CA ALA A 45 8.38 2.93 3.59
C ALA A 45 8.02 2.54 2.15
N TYR A 46 6.81 2.89 1.69
CA TYR A 46 6.39 2.65 0.31
C TYR A 46 7.27 3.44 -0.68
N ASP A 47 7.47 4.74 -0.41
CA ASP A 47 8.23 5.64 -1.28
C ASP A 47 9.72 5.25 -1.35
N GLN A 48 10.30 4.78 -0.23
CA GLN A 48 11.67 4.23 -0.22
C GLN A 48 11.83 3.05 -1.17
N VAL A 49 10.91 2.07 -1.12
CA VAL A 49 10.98 0.89 -1.99
C VAL A 49 10.80 1.26 -3.47
N GLN A 50 10.00 2.28 -3.79
CA GLN A 50 9.89 2.75 -5.17
C GLN A 50 11.21 3.36 -5.66
N ARG A 51 11.86 4.22 -4.86
CA ARG A 51 13.17 4.81 -5.21
C ARG A 51 14.23 3.73 -5.48
N GLU A 52 14.32 2.73 -4.60
CA GLU A 52 15.26 1.61 -4.76
C GLU A 52 15.02 0.76 -6.03
N LYS A 53 13.81 0.80 -6.60
CA LYS A 53 13.51 0.14 -7.88
C LYS A 53 13.92 0.98 -9.08
N GLU A 54 13.88 2.30 -8.97
CA GLU A 54 14.29 3.22 -10.03
C GLU A 54 15.83 3.26 -10.18
N ASP A 55 16.54 3.01 -9.08
CA ASP A 55 18.02 2.97 -9.04
C ASP A 55 18.62 1.62 -9.53
N LYS A 56 17.79 0.64 -9.92
CA LYS A 56 18.21 -0.70 -10.37
C LYS A 56 17.94 -0.92 -11.86
#